data_AF-A0A351JPL6-F1
#
_entry.id   AF-A0A351JPL6-F1
#
_cell.length_a   1.000
_cell.length_b   1.000
_cell.length_c   1.000
_cell.angle_alpha   90.00
_cell.angle_beta   90.00
_cell.angle_gamma   90.00
#
_symmetry.space_group_name_H-M   'P 1'
#
loop_
_entity.id
_entity.type
_entity.pdbx_description
1 polymer ?
#
loop_
_entity_poly.entity_id
_entity_poly.type
_entity_poly.pdbx_seq_one_letter_code
_entity_poly.pdbx_strand_id
1 'polypeptide(L)'
;MQEKKKTTDIQPAINGKKNLSFGQRSADRMTKFLGNWTFIFIFLFFLLSWMSVNTLAWWLAWDPFPFILLNLCLSSLAAFQAPIIMMSQNRQAERDSQTAKYDYAVDRKAEREIQAIQQELAEIKSLLETKLAK
;
A
#
# COMPACT_ATOMS: atom_id res chain seq x y z
N MET A 1 -4.38 17.92 38.03
CA MET A 1 -4.03 18.08 36.60
C MET A 1 -3.14 16.92 36.11
N GLN A 2 -3.65 15.69 36.02
CA GLN A 2 -2.86 14.52 35.58
C GLN A 2 -3.61 13.61 34.57
N GLU A 3 -4.52 14.15 33.77
CA GLU A 3 -5.37 13.31 32.90
C GLU A 3 -5.02 13.37 31.41
N LYS A 4 -4.00 14.14 31.00
CA LYS A 4 -3.69 14.39 29.58
C LYS A 4 -2.58 13.53 28.96
N LYS A 5 -2.07 12.49 29.65
CA LYS A 5 -0.86 11.78 29.20
C LYS A 5 -1.04 10.33 28.74
N LYS A 6 -2.25 9.76 28.73
CA LYS A 6 -2.45 8.32 28.47
C LYS A 6 -2.94 7.94 27.06
N THR A 7 -3.31 8.91 26.23
CA THR A 7 -3.88 8.65 24.89
C THR A 7 -2.85 8.63 23.76
N THR A 8 -1.56 8.83 24.04
CA THR A 8 -0.55 9.05 22.99
C THR A 8 0.18 7.78 22.51
N ASP A 9 -0.06 6.60 23.08
CA ASP A 9 0.90 5.47 22.94
C ASP A 9 0.38 4.21 22.22
N ILE A 10 -0.67 4.32 21.38
CA ILE A 10 -1.20 3.15 20.63
C ILE A 10 -0.86 3.21 19.13
N GLN A 11 -0.33 4.34 18.64
CA GLN A 11 0.20 4.38 17.28
C GLN A 11 1.66 3.92 17.31
N PRO A 12 1.98 2.72 16.77
CA PRO A 12 3.38 2.38 16.58
C PRO A 12 3.95 3.45 15.65
N ALA A 13 4.99 4.13 16.10
CA ALA A 13 5.85 4.82 15.17
C ALA A 13 6.32 3.77 14.17
N ILE A 14 5.75 3.74 12.96
CA ILE A 14 6.27 2.99 11.81
C ILE A 14 7.57 3.69 11.37
N ASN A 15 8.51 3.80 12.30
CA ASN A 15 9.83 4.35 12.08
C ASN A 15 10.84 3.21 12.15
N GLY A 16 10.55 2.16 11.41
CA GLY A 16 11.59 1.29 10.90
C GLY A 16 12.30 2.04 9.77
N LYS A 17 13.27 2.89 10.09
CA LYS A 17 14.38 3.18 9.16
C LYS A 17 15.14 1.86 8.93
N LYS A 18 14.50 0.89 8.27
CA LYS A 18 15.23 -0.19 7.61
C LYS A 18 16.06 0.53 6.56
N ASN A 19 17.37 0.36 6.61
CA ASN A 19 18.28 0.86 5.59
C ASN A 19 17.83 0.29 4.25
N LEU A 20 16.96 1.03 3.55
CA LEU A 20 16.41 0.63 2.26
C LEU A 20 17.62 0.49 1.33
N SER A 21 17.84 -0.73 0.85
CA SER A 21 18.87 -0.96 -0.17
C SER A 21 18.60 -0.03 -1.35
N PHE A 22 19.67 0.44 -2.02
CA PHE A 22 19.56 1.38 -3.14
C PHE A 22 18.55 0.92 -4.20
N GLY A 23 18.50 -0.39 -4.46
CA GLY A 23 17.51 -1.01 -5.35
C GLY A 23 16.06 -0.88 -4.87
N GLN A 24 15.81 -1.02 -3.56
CA GLN A 24 14.47 -0.87 -2.98
C GLN A 24 13.98 0.57 -3.07
N ARG A 25 14.87 1.55 -2.85
CA ARG A 25 14.52 2.98 -2.96
C ARG A 25 14.23 3.40 -4.40
N SER A 26 14.95 2.82 -5.36
CA SER A 26 14.72 3.05 -6.80
C SER A 26 13.43 2.40 -7.27
N ALA A 27 13.17 1.14 -6.88
CA ALA A 27 11.93 0.43 -7.22
C ALA A 27 10.67 1.16 -6.70
N ASP A 28 10.74 1.74 -5.49
CA ASP A 28 9.66 2.54 -4.91
C ASP A 28 9.36 3.79 -5.71
N ARG A 29 10.42 4.49 -6.13
CA ARG A 29 10.29 5.71 -6.92
C ARG A 29 9.71 5.38 -8.30
N MET A 30 10.19 4.31 -8.92
CA MET A 30 9.65 3.84 -10.21
C MET A 30 8.20 3.40 -10.09
N THR A 31 7.82 2.64 -9.05
CA THR A 31 6.43 2.21 -8.84
C THR A 31 5.48 3.40 -8.67
N LYS A 32 5.91 4.42 -7.91
CA LYS A 32 5.12 5.67 -7.77
C LYS A 32 5.04 6.46 -9.06
N PHE A 33 6.09 6.47 -9.89
CA PHE A 33 6.10 7.16 -11.18
C PHE A 33 5.22 6.43 -12.22
N LEU A 34 5.35 5.11 -12.31
CA LEU A 34 4.60 4.25 -13.23
C LEU A 34 3.10 4.14 -12.86
N GLY A 35 2.74 4.38 -11.60
CA GLY A 35 1.36 4.38 -11.12
C GLY A 35 0.60 5.69 -11.34
N ASN A 36 1.20 6.71 -11.96
CA ASN A 36 0.54 7.99 -12.20
C ASN A 36 -0.17 8.00 -13.57
N TRP A 37 -1.42 8.47 -13.58
CA TRP A 37 -2.23 8.65 -14.79
C TRP A 37 -1.54 9.52 -15.85
N THR A 38 -0.80 10.56 -15.43
CA THR A 38 -0.07 11.44 -16.36
C THR A 38 1.02 10.70 -17.14
N PHE A 39 1.68 9.70 -16.53
CA PHE A 39 2.72 8.91 -17.19
C PHE A 39 2.13 8.08 -18.34
N ILE A 40 0.94 7.50 -18.14
CA ILE A 40 0.24 6.70 -19.15
C ILE A 40 -0.05 7.54 -20.40
N PHE A 41 -0.54 8.77 -20.23
CA PHE A 41 -0.81 9.66 -21.37
C PHE A 41 0.46 10.09 -22.11
N ILE A 42 1.53 10.41 -21.40
CA ILE A 42 2.82 10.76 -22.01
C ILE A 42 3.38 9.57 -22.79
N PHE A 43 3.33 8.37 -22.22
CA PHE A 43 3.81 7.15 -22.86
C PHE A 43 3.00 6.81 -24.12
N LEU A 44 1.67 6.94 -24.05
CA LEU A 44 0.80 6.74 -25.20
C LEU A 44 1.08 7.76 -26.31
N PHE A 45 1.23 9.04 -25.95
CA PHE A 45 1.60 10.09 -26.91
C PHE A 45 2.95 9.82 -27.57
N PHE A 46 3.93 9.37 -26.79
CA PHE A 46 5.24 8.97 -27.31
C PHE A 46 5.13 7.82 -28.31
N LEU A 47 4.35 6.77 -28.01
CA LEU A 47 4.12 5.65 -28.94
C LEU A 47 3.45 6.11 -30.23
N LEU A 48 2.39 6.91 -30.14
CA LEU A 48 1.69 7.45 -31.31
C LEU A 48 2.59 8.36 -32.14
N SER A 49 3.40 9.20 -31.49
CA SER A 49 4.38 10.05 -32.16
C SER A 49 5.44 9.21 -32.87
N TRP A 50 5.95 8.14 -32.24
CA TRP A 50 6.94 7.24 -32.83
C TRP A 50 6.39 6.51 -34.06
N MET A 51 5.16 5.99 -33.95
CA MET A 51 4.46 5.37 -35.08
C MET A 51 4.22 6.37 -36.21
N SER A 52 3.81 7.60 -35.89
CA SER A 52 3.57 8.66 -36.88
C SER A 52 4.85 9.06 -37.62
N VAL A 53 5.97 9.22 -36.90
CA VAL A 53 7.26 9.54 -37.52
C VAL A 53 7.74 8.40 -38.42
N ASN A 54 7.65 7.14 -37.97
CA ASN A 54 8.07 5.99 -38.78
C ASN A 54 7.20 5.77 -40.02
N THR A 55 5.89 6.02 -39.93
CA THR A 55 4.97 5.87 -41.07
C THR A 55 5.10 7.00 -42.10
N LEU A 56 5.35 8.24 -41.64
CA LEU A 56 5.59 9.39 -42.51
C LEU A 56 6.99 9.37 -43.15
N ALA A 57 7.99 8.81 -42.45
CA ALA A 57 9.34 8.63 -42.96
C ALA A 57 9.48 7.36 -43.83
N TRP A 58 8.57 7.17 -44.79
CA TRP A 58 8.53 5.99 -45.67
C TRP A 58 9.85 5.72 -46.42
N TRP A 59 10.62 6.77 -46.71
CA TRP A 59 11.89 6.67 -47.44
C TRP A 59 13.05 6.09 -46.62
N LEU A 60 12.95 6.16 -45.28
CA LEU A 60 13.99 5.74 -44.34
C LEU A 60 13.40 4.79 -43.29
N ALA A 61 12.42 3.98 -43.68
CA ALA A 61 11.61 3.14 -42.80
C ALA A 61 12.48 2.24 -41.91
N TRP A 62 12.84 2.75 -40.73
CA TRP A 62 13.67 2.08 -39.73
C TRP A 62 12.91 0.95 -39.03
N ASP A 63 11.57 1.05 -38.96
CA ASP A 63 10.69 -0.01 -38.45
C ASP A 63 9.43 -0.14 -39.32
N PRO A 64 9.48 -0.90 -40.44
CA PRO A 64 8.34 -1.14 -41.32
C PRO A 64 7.19 -1.84 -40.57
N PHE A 65 5.95 -1.59 -40.99
CA PHE A 65 4.78 -2.31 -40.48
C PHE A 65 5.01 -3.83 -40.64
N PRO A 66 5.02 -4.64 -39.56
CA PRO A 66 4.24 -4.53 -38.31
C PRO A 66 4.97 -3.99 -37.04
N PHE A 67 5.98 -3.14 -37.16
CA PHE A 67 6.72 -2.52 -36.04
C PHE A 67 7.40 -3.53 -35.09
N ILE A 68 8.29 -4.35 -35.63
CA ILE A 68 8.93 -5.45 -34.89
C ILE A 68 9.79 -4.95 -33.71
N LEU A 69 10.47 -3.81 -33.89
CA LEU A 69 11.34 -3.24 -32.85
C LEU A 69 10.50 -2.69 -31.70
N LEU A 70 9.42 -1.97 -32.01
CA LEU A 70 8.50 -1.44 -31.01
C LEU A 70 7.86 -2.59 -30.21
N ASN A 71 7.44 -3.66 -30.88
CA ASN A 71 6.86 -4.83 -30.22
C ASN A 71 7.87 -5.54 -29.29
N LEU A 72 9.13 -5.67 -29.73
CA LEU A 72 10.21 -6.26 -28.91
C LEU A 72 10.50 -5.41 -27.67
N CYS A 73 10.56 -4.09 -27.82
CA CYS A 73 10.77 -3.15 -26.72
C CYS A 73 9.62 -3.20 -25.71
N LEU A 74 8.37 -3.19 -26.17
CA LEU A 74 7.19 -3.28 -25.30
C LEU A 74 7.14 -4.61 -24.53
N SER A 75 7.41 -5.72 -25.22
CA SER A 75 7.44 -7.05 -24.60
C SER A 75 8.51 -7.14 -23.51
N SER A 76 9.70 -6.61 -23.79
CA SER A 76 10.80 -6.55 -22.82
C SER A 76 10.44 -5.65 -21.63
N LEU A 77 9.84 -4.49 -21.88
CA LEU A 77 9.39 -3.56 -20.83
C LEU A 77 8.37 -4.22 -19.90
N ALA A 78 7.39 -4.93 -20.45
CA ALA A 78 6.40 -5.68 -19.67
C ALA A 78 7.04 -6.78 -18.81
N ALA A 79 8.03 -7.51 -19.37
CA ALA A 79 8.77 -8.53 -18.62
C ALA A 79 9.50 -7.95 -17.40
N PHE A 80 10.08 -6.74 -17.51
CA PHE A 80 10.71 -6.06 -16.38
C PHE A 80 9.70 -5.48 -15.37
N GLN A 81 8.48 -5.13 -15.80
CA GLN A 81 7.46 -4.59 -14.90
C GLN A 81 6.95 -5.61 -13.88
N ALA A 82 6.74 -6.87 -14.29
CA ALA A 82 6.15 -7.89 -13.42
C ALA A 82 6.95 -8.14 -12.12
N PRO A 83 8.29 -8.31 -12.14
CA PRO A 83 9.09 -8.43 -10.92
C PRO A 83 9.08 -7.18 -10.05
N ILE A 84 9.10 -5.98 -10.64
CA ILE A 84 9.07 -4.72 -9.89
C ILE A 84 7.73 -4.59 -9.14
N ILE A 85 6.63 -4.88 -9.84
CA ILE A 85 5.29 -4.90 -9.24
C ILE A 85 5.25 -5.94 -8.12
N MET A 86 5.74 -7.16 -8.36
CA MET A 86 5.77 -8.23 -7.36
C MET A 86 6.60 -7.87 -6.12
N MET A 87 7.77 -7.23 -6.29
CA MET A 87 8.57 -6.72 -5.18
C MET A 87 7.84 -5.63 -4.39
N SER A 88 7.13 -4.73 -5.10
CA SER A 88 6.34 -3.68 -4.47
C SER A 88 5.14 -4.23 -3.68
N GLN A 89 4.53 -5.31 -4.19
CA GLN A 89 3.40 -6.02 -3.58
C GLN A 89 3.85 -6.85 -2.36
N ASN A 90 4.90 -7.66 -2.49
CA ASN A 90 5.43 -8.47 -1.39
C ASN A 90 5.75 -7.62 -0.15
N ARG A 91 6.24 -6.40 -0.38
CA ARG A 91 6.55 -5.45 0.68
C ARG A 91 5.34 -4.74 1.26
N GLN A 92 4.29 -4.50 0.47
CA GLN A 92 3.01 -4.02 0.99
C GLN A 92 2.39 -5.10 1.88
N ALA A 93 2.34 -6.35 1.41
CA ALA A 93 1.84 -7.49 2.17
C ALA A 93 2.57 -7.70 3.51
N GLU A 94 3.89 -7.52 3.56
CA GLU A 94 4.65 -7.58 4.82
C GLU A 94 4.22 -6.48 5.82
N ARG A 95 3.97 -5.25 5.34
CA ARG A 95 3.46 -4.15 6.18
C ARG A 95 2.02 -4.42 6.64
N ASP A 96 1.19 -4.94 5.74
CA ASP A 96 -0.21 -5.25 6.03
C ASP A 96 -0.31 -6.39 7.07
N SER A 97 0.53 -7.42 6.95
CA SER A 97 0.63 -8.52 7.93
C SER A 97 1.04 -8.04 9.31
N GLN A 98 2.00 -7.11 9.40
CA GLN A 98 2.39 -6.51 10.67
C GLN A 98 1.25 -5.71 11.28
N THR A 99 0.60 -4.85 10.49
CA THR A 99 -0.53 -4.04 10.91
C THR A 99 -1.67 -4.92 11.44
N ALA A 100 -2.02 -5.99 10.71
CA ALA A 100 -3.06 -6.93 11.12
C ALA A 100 -2.77 -7.64 12.47
N LYS A 101 -1.50 -8.00 12.73
CA LYS A 101 -1.11 -8.58 14.04
C LYS A 101 -1.30 -7.60 15.19
N TYR A 102 -1.02 -6.32 14.96
CA TYR A 102 -1.22 -5.28 15.97
C TYR A 102 -2.71 -5.01 16.20
N ASP A 103 -3.48 -4.87 15.12
CA ASP A 103 -4.93 -4.67 15.21
C ASP A 103 -5.58 -5.81 16.01
N TYR A 104 -5.20 -7.06 15.73
CA TYR A 104 -5.67 -8.21 16.49
C TYR A 104 -5.34 -8.13 17.99
N ALA A 105 -4.14 -7.68 18.36
CA ALA A 105 -3.75 -7.54 19.76
C ALA A 105 -4.53 -6.44 20.47
N VAL A 106 -4.81 -5.34 19.77
CA VAL A 106 -5.63 -4.22 20.27
C VAL A 106 -7.08 -4.68 20.45
N ASP A 107 -7.65 -5.36 19.47
CA ASP A 107 -9.03 -5.88 19.52
C ASP A 107 -9.21 -6.85 20.70
N ARG A 108 -8.27 -7.78 20.91
CA ARG A 108 -8.30 -8.70 22.05
C ARG A 108 -8.15 -8.00 23.39
N LYS A 109 -7.47 -6.86 23.44
CA LYS A 109 -7.37 -6.04 24.65
C LYS A 109 -8.68 -5.29 24.89
N ALA A 110 -9.25 -4.69 23.86
CA ALA A 110 -10.55 -4.01 23.93
C ALA A 110 -11.66 -4.99 24.37
N GLU A 111 -11.67 -6.22 23.86
CA GLU A 111 -12.61 -7.27 24.28
C GLU A 111 -12.52 -7.55 25.78
N ARG A 112 -11.30 -7.66 26.33
CA ARG A 112 -11.09 -7.87 27.78
C ARG A 112 -11.53 -6.67 28.61
N GLU A 113 -11.26 -5.45 28.16
CA GLU A 113 -11.72 -4.23 28.84
C GLU A 113 -13.24 -4.12 28.82
N ILE A 114 -13.91 -4.46 27.71
CA ILE A 114 -15.37 -4.51 27.62
C ILE A 114 -15.95 -5.57 28.58
N GLN A 115 -15.35 -6.76 28.65
CA GLN A 115 -15.78 -7.81 29.58
C GLN A 115 -15.67 -7.35 31.04
N ALA A 116 -14.58 -6.66 31.40
CA ALA A 116 -14.41 -6.10 32.74
C ALA A 116 -15.51 -5.07 33.07
N ILE A 117 -15.79 -4.14 32.15
CA ILE A 117 -16.86 -3.15 32.32
C ILE A 117 -18.23 -3.83 32.46
N GLN A 118 -18.51 -4.89 31.68
CA GLN A 118 -19.76 -5.63 31.81
C GLN A 118 -19.91 -6.30 33.18
N GLN A 119 -18.83 -6.82 33.75
CA GLN A 119 -18.83 -7.40 35.10
C GLN A 119 -19.12 -6.32 36.16
N GLU A 120 -18.44 -5.17 36.09
CA GLU A 120 -18.69 -4.05 37.00
C GLU A 120 -20.14 -3.54 36.90
N LEU A 121 -20.69 -3.43 35.68
CA LEU A 121 -22.09 -3.04 35.47
C LEU A 121 -23.08 -4.06 36.05
N ALA A 122 -22.80 -5.36 35.91
CA ALA A 122 -23.63 -6.40 36.48
C ALA A 122 -23.61 -6.37 38.02
N GLU A 123 -22.44 -6.12 38.61
CA GLU A 123 -22.30 -5.96 40.06
C GLU A 123 -23.11 -4.76 40.56
N ILE A 124 -22.96 -3.57 39.94
CA ILE A 124 -23.74 -2.37 40.29
C ILE A 124 -25.24 -2.64 40.17
N LYS A 125 -25.68 -3.32 39.12
CA LYS A 125 -27.10 -3.69 38.93
C LYS A 125 -27.60 -4.57 40.09
N SER A 126 -26.84 -5.58 40.49
CA SER A 126 -27.22 -6.47 41.59
C SER A 126 -27.33 -5.74 42.94
N LEU A 127 -26.46 -4.77 43.19
CA LEU A 127 -26.48 -3.94 44.40
C LEU A 127 -27.71 -3.03 44.45
N LEU A 128 -28.12 -2.48 43.30
CA LEU A 128 -29.34 -1.68 43.20
C LEU A 128 -30.60 -2.50 43.43
N GLU A 129 -30.70 -3.69 42.83
CA GLU A 129 -31.83 -4.61 43.04
C GLU A 129 -31.94 -5.02 44.52
N THR A 130 -30.82 -5.33 45.16
CA THR A 130 -30.78 -5.68 46.59
C THR A 130 -31.21 -4.51 47.48
N LYS A 131 -30.84 -3.27 47.15
CA LYS A 131 -31.25 -2.08 47.92
C LYS A 131 -32.71 -1.67 47.71
N LEU A 132 -33.28 -1.93 46.53
CA LEU A 132 -34.69 -1.64 46.25
C LEU A 132 -35.64 -2.69 46.86
N ALA A 133 -35.15 -3.91 47.10
CA ALA A 133 -35.93 -4.99 47.70
C ALA A 133 -35.99 -4.93 49.25
N LYS A 134 -35.35 -3.94 49.87
CA LYS A 134 -35.27 -3.75 51.33
C LYS A 134 -35.92 -2.43 51.74
#